data_AF-A0A662N095-F1
#
_entry.id   AF-A0A662N095-F1
#
_cell.length_a   1.000
_cell.length_b   1.000
_cell.length_c   1.000
_cell.angle_alpha   90.00
_cell.angle_beta   90.00
_cell.angle_gamma   90.00
#
_symmetry.space_group_name_H-M   'P 1'
#
loop_
_entity.id
_entity.type
_entity.pdbx_description
1 polymer ?
#
loop_
_entity_poly.entity_id
_entity_poly.type
_entity_poly.pdbx_seq_one_letter_code
_entity_poly.pdbx_strand_id
1 'polypeptide(L)'
;MKWEELGVYKLESAQIFFPASLEIQEELLKAGFKVPYDKNSGVKTPIPVISAFSHGKEIRARNLLGSENHSGNDIMVLPEEDAFLKVLLNGGGYLSFQVEFKNYHLEEMGFTSVPPRMWNAWASFSIPPSALEELMEKLKGLEEENNIYIDSLGRRGREIEIYAYKGRKYRELGIPVYSYYFGLKNFKLAWRYFEEKCHENGVERERLNFLKLGLRKNKETRAGLKVGVSWFEGQIRRVILRLGTNYPRIKIQGLYGELWGKSRGKLDTGETQFITVKASDFYGALKKVNKTLGRE
;
A
#
# COMPACT_ATOMS: atom_id res chain seq x y z
N MET A 1 -4.08 -12.44 -22.91
CA MET A 1 -5.18 -11.48 -22.68
C MET A 1 -4.61 -10.08 -22.85
N LYS A 2 -5.17 -9.27 -23.77
CA LYS A 2 -4.68 -7.92 -24.06
C LYS A 2 -5.17 -6.95 -22.97
N TRP A 3 -4.29 -6.08 -22.51
CA TRP A 3 -4.60 -4.98 -21.61
C TRP A 3 -4.57 -3.68 -22.41
N GLU A 4 -5.62 -2.87 -22.27
CA GLU A 4 -5.72 -1.53 -22.79
C GLU A 4 -5.36 -0.54 -21.69
N GLU A 5 -4.53 0.44 -22.02
CA GLU A 5 -4.16 1.50 -21.09
C GLU A 5 -5.26 2.56 -21.06
N LEU A 6 -5.87 2.75 -19.89
CA LEU A 6 -6.84 3.82 -19.68
C LEU A 6 -6.14 5.13 -19.31
N GLY A 7 -4.98 5.09 -18.65
CA GLY A 7 -4.23 6.30 -18.32
C GLY A 7 -3.11 6.06 -17.32
N VAL A 8 -2.30 7.11 -17.12
CA VAL A 8 -1.21 7.16 -16.14
C VAL A 8 -1.37 8.42 -15.30
N TYR A 9 -1.52 8.24 -13.99
CA TYR A 9 -1.78 9.34 -13.06
C TYR A 9 -0.60 9.50 -12.10
N LYS A 10 -0.07 10.73 -11.98
CA LYS A 10 0.88 11.04 -10.90
C LYS A 10 0.14 10.94 -9.56
N LEU A 11 0.74 10.22 -8.61
CA LEU A 11 0.21 10.05 -7.28
C LEU A 11 0.59 11.23 -6.40
N GLU A 12 -0.37 11.79 -5.67
CA GLU A 12 -0.09 12.77 -4.62
C GLU A 12 0.64 12.13 -3.44
N SER A 13 0.27 10.89 -3.13
CA SER A 13 0.98 10.06 -2.16
C SER A 13 0.90 8.58 -2.53
N ALA A 14 1.97 7.86 -2.25
CA ALA A 14 2.05 6.42 -2.42
C ALA A 14 2.80 5.82 -1.25
N GLN A 15 2.20 4.85 -0.56
CA GLN A 15 2.81 4.21 0.61
C GLN A 15 2.54 2.71 0.62
N ILE A 16 3.57 1.90 0.89
CA ILE A 16 3.47 0.44 1.06
C ILE A 16 4.10 0.06 2.41
N PHE A 17 3.28 -0.50 3.30
CA PHE A 17 3.63 -0.78 4.69
C PHE A 17 4.08 -2.24 4.87
N PHE A 18 5.22 -2.62 4.30
CA PHE A 18 5.75 -3.99 4.40
C PHE A 18 5.92 -4.53 5.83
N PRO A 19 6.22 -3.74 6.88
CA PRO A 19 6.33 -4.31 8.22
C PRO A 19 4.99 -4.82 8.78
N ALA A 20 3.87 -4.51 8.12
CA ALA A 20 2.57 -5.12 8.43
C ALA A 20 2.43 -6.57 7.93
N SER A 21 3.43 -7.11 7.21
CA SER A 21 3.49 -8.50 6.75
C SER A 21 4.28 -9.36 7.72
N LEU A 22 3.65 -10.43 8.22
CA LEU A 22 4.35 -11.44 9.01
C LEU A 22 5.11 -12.42 8.12
N GLU A 23 4.67 -12.61 6.88
CA GLU A 23 5.32 -13.50 5.92
C GLU A 23 6.76 -13.04 5.63
N ILE A 24 6.95 -11.75 5.33
CA ILE A 24 8.28 -11.18 5.08
C ILE A 24 9.14 -11.20 6.37
N GLN A 25 8.52 -10.96 7.53
CA GLN A 25 9.23 -11.07 8.81
C GLN A 25 9.76 -12.49 9.04
N GLU A 26 8.93 -13.50 8.79
CA GLU A 26 9.31 -14.90 8.95
C GLU A 26 10.42 -15.31 7.97
N GLU A 27 10.34 -14.87 6.70
CA GLU A 27 11.37 -15.10 5.69
C GLU A 27 12.73 -14.53 6.14
N LEU A 28 12.73 -13.30 6.66
CA LEU A 28 13.93 -12.64 7.16
C LEU A 28 14.50 -13.32 8.42
N LEU A 29 13.63 -13.72 9.36
CA LEU A 29 14.02 -14.47 10.56
C LEU A 29 14.69 -15.80 10.19
N LYS A 30 14.13 -16.54 9.22
CA LYS A 30 14.71 -17.80 8.71
C LYS A 30 16.09 -17.58 8.08
N ALA A 31 16.32 -16.40 7.49
CA ALA A 31 17.60 -16.04 6.91
C ALA A 31 18.64 -15.52 7.92
N GLY A 32 18.24 -15.31 9.19
CA GLY A 32 19.11 -14.87 10.29
C GLY A 32 19.02 -13.38 10.61
N PHE A 33 18.12 -12.64 9.98
CA PHE A 33 17.88 -11.24 10.34
C PHE A 33 17.12 -11.12 11.66
N LYS A 34 17.41 -10.08 12.42
CA LYS A 34 16.68 -9.73 13.64
C LYS A 34 15.51 -8.80 13.30
N VAL A 35 14.29 -9.31 13.44
CA VAL A 35 13.05 -8.62 13.05
C VAL A 35 11.97 -8.79 14.14
N PRO A 36 11.17 -7.75 14.49
CA PRO A 36 11.16 -6.40 13.93
C PRO A 36 12.32 -5.52 14.41
N TYR A 37 12.46 -5.23 15.70
CA TYR A 37 13.55 -4.39 16.24
C TYR A 37 14.27 -5.19 17.31
N ASP A 38 15.61 -5.29 17.28
CA ASP A 38 16.36 -5.89 18.38
C ASP A 38 16.66 -4.86 19.47
N LYS A 39 15.90 -4.92 20.57
CA LYS A 39 16.10 -4.10 21.78
C LYS A 39 17.44 -4.36 22.47
N ASN A 40 18.03 -5.53 22.31
CA ASN A 40 19.28 -5.89 22.99
C ASN A 40 20.50 -5.32 22.25
N SER A 41 20.54 -5.46 20.92
CA SER A 41 21.65 -4.92 20.11
C SER A 41 21.36 -3.54 19.52
N GLY A 42 20.16 -2.99 19.72
CA GLY A 42 19.73 -1.71 19.14
C GLY A 42 19.48 -1.73 17.64
N VAL A 43 19.51 -2.91 17.00
CA VAL A 43 19.41 -3.05 15.54
C VAL A 43 17.98 -2.74 15.07
N LYS A 44 17.88 -1.74 14.18
CA LYS A 44 16.62 -1.32 13.57
C LYS A 44 16.02 -2.37 12.65
N THR A 45 14.70 -2.30 12.46
CA THR A 45 13.97 -3.22 11.57
C THR A 45 14.52 -3.20 10.15
N PRO A 46 14.82 -4.37 9.55
CA PRO A 46 15.24 -4.42 8.15
C PRO A 46 14.07 -4.27 7.17
N ILE A 47 12.82 -4.23 7.65
CA ILE A 47 11.65 -4.06 6.79
C ILE A 47 11.26 -2.58 6.76
N PRO A 48 11.35 -1.90 5.60
CA PRO A 48 11.00 -0.49 5.48
C PRO A 48 9.54 -0.31 5.05
N VAL A 49 9.00 0.89 5.28
CA VAL A 49 7.86 1.41 4.51
C VAL A 49 8.40 2.12 3.28
N ILE A 50 7.82 1.85 2.11
CA ILE A 50 8.14 2.59 0.87
C ILE A 50 7.16 3.74 0.75
N SER A 51 7.67 4.97 0.58
CA SER A 51 6.85 6.17 0.57
C SER A 51 7.28 7.17 -0.50
N ALA A 52 6.31 7.79 -1.17
CA ALA A 52 6.50 8.89 -2.11
C ALA A 52 5.40 9.95 -1.91
N PHE A 53 5.79 11.24 -1.90
CA PHE A 53 4.88 12.38 -1.78
C PHE A 53 5.17 13.47 -2.82
N SER A 54 4.17 13.84 -3.62
CA SER A 54 4.36 14.78 -4.74
C SER A 54 4.65 16.22 -4.34
N HIS A 55 4.41 16.59 -3.08
CA HIS A 55 4.59 17.95 -2.56
C HIS A 55 5.72 18.01 -1.51
N GLY A 56 6.58 16.98 -1.48
CA GLY A 56 7.56 16.79 -0.43
C GLY A 56 6.93 16.44 0.92
N LYS A 57 7.78 16.20 1.93
CA LYS A 57 7.33 15.83 3.27
C LYS A 57 8.40 16.15 4.31
N GLU A 58 7.96 16.64 5.45
CA GLU A 58 8.79 16.69 6.65
C GLU A 58 8.67 15.36 7.43
N ILE A 59 9.82 14.78 7.77
CA ILE A 59 9.90 13.57 8.57
C ILE A 59 10.93 13.73 9.68
N ARG A 60 10.69 13.14 10.84
CA ARG A 60 11.72 13.07 11.89
C ARG A 60 12.90 12.26 11.38
N ALA A 61 14.12 12.76 11.54
CA ALA A 61 15.34 12.10 11.07
C ALA A 61 15.44 10.64 11.51
N ARG A 62 15.06 10.36 12.77
CA ARG A 62 15.05 8.99 13.31
C ARG A 62 14.13 8.01 12.57
N ASN A 63 13.13 8.50 11.83
CA ASN A 63 12.21 7.68 11.05
C ASN A 63 12.68 7.52 9.60
N LEU A 64 13.68 8.26 9.14
CA LEU A 64 14.21 8.12 7.79
C LEU A 64 15.19 6.93 7.78
N LEU A 65 14.92 5.96 6.90
CA LEU A 65 15.80 4.79 6.70
C LEU A 65 16.66 4.93 5.45
N GLY A 66 16.23 5.72 4.47
CA GLY A 66 17.00 6.03 3.27
C GLY A 66 16.24 6.94 2.33
N SER A 67 16.93 7.90 1.72
CA SER A 67 16.45 8.75 0.63
C SER A 67 17.60 9.15 -0.28
N GLU A 68 17.32 9.62 -1.49
CA GLU A 68 18.38 10.08 -2.41
C GLU A 68 18.90 11.49 -2.06
N ASN A 69 18.03 12.38 -1.56
CA ASN A 69 18.39 13.75 -1.14
C ASN A 69 17.58 14.16 0.10
N HIS A 70 18.22 14.74 1.12
CA HIS A 70 17.54 15.33 2.28
C HIS A 70 18.42 16.40 2.94
N SER A 71 17.78 17.31 3.68
CA SER A 71 18.47 18.31 4.50
C SER A 71 17.77 18.50 5.85
N GLY A 72 18.56 18.83 6.88
CA GLY A 72 18.07 19.01 8.25
C GLY A 72 18.78 18.07 9.23
N ASN A 73 18.62 18.32 10.53
CA ASN A 73 19.23 17.49 11.59
C ASN A 73 18.17 16.63 12.29
N ASP A 74 17.19 17.22 12.96
CA ASP A 74 16.15 16.48 13.70
C ASP A 74 14.88 16.25 12.87
N ILE A 75 14.56 17.22 12.01
CA ILE A 75 13.49 17.16 11.01
C ILE A 75 14.16 17.22 9.65
N MET A 76 13.98 16.14 8.88
CA MET A 76 14.44 16.04 7.52
C MET A 76 13.34 16.56 6.60
N VAL A 77 13.71 17.51 5.75
CA VAL A 77 12.86 17.98 4.66
C VAL A 77 13.18 17.13 3.44
N LEU A 78 12.20 16.33 3.01
CA LEU A 78 12.30 15.53 1.79
C LEU A 78 11.79 16.35 0.60
N PRO A 79 12.48 16.29 -0.55
CA PRO A 79 12.04 16.96 -1.77
C PRO A 79 10.75 16.34 -2.30
N GLU A 80 10.20 16.93 -3.36
CA GLU A 80 9.12 16.30 -4.12
C GLU A 80 9.55 14.94 -4.66
N GLU A 81 8.65 13.98 -4.56
CA GLU A 81 8.84 12.59 -4.94
C GLU A 81 7.79 12.17 -5.97
N ASP A 82 8.10 11.13 -6.73
CA ASP A 82 7.33 10.76 -7.92
C ASP A 82 6.93 9.30 -7.87
N ALA A 83 5.63 9.06 -7.83
CA ALA A 83 5.04 7.76 -8.07
C ALA A 83 3.86 7.89 -9.04
N PHE A 84 3.61 6.84 -9.80
CA PHE A 84 2.62 6.81 -10.88
C PHE A 84 1.70 5.61 -10.74
N LEU A 85 0.43 5.82 -11.04
CA LEU A 85 -0.60 4.80 -11.13
C LEU A 85 -1.01 4.64 -12.59
N LYS A 86 -0.59 3.53 -13.19
CA LYS A 86 -1.05 3.12 -14.52
C LYS A 86 -2.30 2.27 -14.39
N VAL A 87 -3.36 2.66 -15.10
CA VAL A 87 -4.65 1.96 -15.07
C VAL A 87 -4.85 1.20 -16.37
N LEU A 88 -5.05 -0.11 -16.27
CA LEU A 88 -5.21 -1.00 -17.40
C LEU A 88 -6.55 -1.72 -17.34
N LEU A 89 -7.29 -1.80 -18.44
CA LEU A 89 -8.52 -2.58 -18.60
C LEU A 89 -8.28 -3.79 -19.49
N ASN A 90 -8.90 -4.93 -19.18
CA ASN A 90 -8.90 -6.07 -20.09
C ASN A 90 -10.30 -6.42 -20.59
N GLY A 91 -10.37 -7.22 -21.65
CA GLY A 91 -11.64 -7.70 -22.23
C GLY A 91 -12.47 -8.61 -21.30
N GLY A 92 -11.94 -9.01 -20.14
CA GLY A 92 -12.67 -9.74 -19.11
C GLY A 92 -13.36 -8.84 -18.08
N GLY A 93 -13.30 -7.50 -18.26
CA GLY A 93 -13.91 -6.55 -17.33
C GLY A 93 -13.13 -6.36 -16.03
N TYR A 94 -11.82 -6.59 -16.04
CA TYR A 94 -10.94 -6.33 -14.88
C TYR A 94 -10.06 -5.11 -15.11
N LEU A 95 -9.87 -4.35 -14.03
CA LEU A 95 -8.89 -3.28 -13.97
C LEU A 95 -7.64 -3.74 -13.23
N SER A 96 -6.47 -3.42 -13.76
CA SER A 96 -5.19 -3.55 -13.08
C SER A 96 -4.58 -2.17 -12.85
N PHE A 97 -4.36 -1.85 -11.58
CA PHE A 97 -3.63 -0.68 -11.12
C PHE A 97 -2.16 -1.07 -10.97
N GLN A 98 -1.30 -0.69 -11.91
CA GLN A 98 0.14 -0.85 -11.77
C GLN A 98 0.73 0.38 -11.11
N VAL A 99 1.55 0.19 -10.08
CA VAL A 99 2.16 1.27 -9.31
C VAL A 99 3.65 1.29 -9.58
N GLU A 100 4.16 2.47 -9.94
CA GLU A 100 5.58 2.68 -10.17
C GLU A 100 6.09 3.81 -9.28
N PHE A 101 7.21 3.60 -8.60
CA PHE A 101 7.91 4.63 -7.83
C PHE A 101 9.18 5.01 -8.59
N LYS A 102 9.37 6.30 -8.85
CA LYS A 102 10.57 6.85 -9.48
C LYS A 102 11.48 7.47 -8.44
N ASN A 103 10.97 8.46 -7.71
CA ASN A 103 11.63 9.12 -6.59
C ASN A 103 10.83 8.82 -5.33
N TYR A 104 11.49 8.32 -4.29
CA TYR A 104 10.83 7.84 -3.07
C TYR A 104 11.85 7.74 -1.93
N HIS A 105 11.35 7.52 -0.72
CA HIS A 105 12.16 7.25 0.47
C HIS A 105 11.69 6.00 1.19
N LEU A 106 12.54 5.55 2.12
CA LEU A 106 12.25 4.51 3.08
C LEU A 106 12.01 5.15 4.44
N GLU A 107 10.91 4.78 5.09
CA GLU A 107 10.62 5.22 6.45
C GLU A 107 10.43 4.06 7.42
N GLU A 108 10.92 4.25 8.64
CA GLU A 108 10.59 3.47 9.82
C GLU A 108 9.34 4.08 10.43
N MET A 109 8.18 3.47 10.17
CA MET A 109 7.06 3.67 11.07
C MET A 109 7.31 2.79 12.29
N GLY A 110 7.30 3.34 13.50
CA GLY A 110 7.55 2.56 14.72
C GLY A 110 6.51 1.46 14.92
N PHE A 111 6.66 0.32 14.25
CA PHE A 111 5.82 -0.87 14.33
C PHE A 111 5.89 -1.54 15.70
N THR A 112 6.74 -1.03 16.59
CA THR A 112 6.67 -1.27 18.04
C THR A 112 5.40 -0.73 18.69
N SER A 113 4.73 0.27 18.08
CA SER A 113 3.62 1.02 18.69
C SER A 113 2.23 0.57 18.24
N VAL A 114 2.08 0.05 17.02
CA VAL A 114 0.80 -0.45 16.49
C VAL A 114 0.99 -1.85 15.93
N PRO A 115 0.53 -2.91 16.63
CA PRO A 115 0.84 -4.27 16.25
C PRO A 115 0.23 -4.62 14.89
N PRO A 116 0.89 -5.44 14.05
CA PRO A 116 0.40 -5.88 12.73
C PRO A 116 -1.07 -6.33 12.69
N ARG A 117 -1.59 -6.87 13.81
CA ARG A 117 -3.02 -7.24 13.99
C ARG A 117 -4.00 -6.09 13.75
N MET A 118 -3.62 -4.85 14.06
CA MET A 118 -4.48 -3.66 13.99
C MET A 118 -4.60 -3.12 12.55
N TRP A 119 -3.61 -3.36 11.70
CA TRP A 119 -3.57 -2.81 10.35
C TRP A 119 -4.46 -3.63 9.40
N ASN A 120 -5.56 -3.05 8.94
CA ASN A 120 -6.30 -3.61 7.80
C ASN A 120 -5.64 -3.19 6.49
N ALA A 121 -5.41 -1.89 6.31
CA ALA A 121 -4.74 -1.34 5.14
C ALA A 121 -3.21 -1.44 5.27
N TRP A 122 -2.55 -1.85 4.20
CA TRP A 122 -1.09 -1.99 4.13
C TRP A 122 -0.49 -1.52 2.80
N ALA A 123 -1.31 -0.97 1.90
CA ALA A 123 -0.87 -0.05 0.87
C ALA A 123 -1.91 1.07 0.68
N SER A 124 -1.46 2.29 0.41
CA SER A 124 -2.29 3.48 0.25
C SER A 124 -1.77 4.35 -0.89
N PHE A 125 -2.66 4.75 -1.79
CA PHE A 125 -2.35 5.60 -2.94
C PHE A 125 -3.39 6.72 -3.03
N SER A 126 -2.95 7.94 -3.32
CA SER A 126 -3.82 9.08 -3.56
C SER A 126 -3.57 9.63 -4.96
N ILE A 127 -4.62 9.78 -5.75
CA ILE A 127 -4.59 10.46 -7.06
C ILE A 127 -5.30 11.82 -6.94
N PRO A 128 -4.92 12.82 -7.76
CA PRO A 128 -5.55 14.13 -7.74
C PRO A 128 -7.04 14.07 -8.09
N PRO A 129 -7.86 15.04 -7.64
CA PRO A 129 -9.29 15.08 -7.94
C PRO A 129 -9.62 15.04 -9.43
N SER A 130 -8.78 15.64 -10.28
CA SER A 130 -8.97 15.65 -11.74
C SER A 130 -9.01 14.24 -12.35
N ALA A 131 -8.30 13.28 -11.76
CA ALA A 131 -8.31 11.90 -12.21
C ALA A 131 -9.67 11.20 -11.98
N LEU A 132 -10.49 11.69 -11.05
CA LEU A 132 -11.80 11.11 -10.76
C LEU A 132 -12.73 11.19 -11.98
N GLU A 133 -12.88 12.39 -12.53
CA GLU A 133 -13.78 12.67 -13.66
C GLU A 133 -13.32 11.91 -14.91
N GLU A 134 -12.01 11.93 -15.18
CA GLU A 134 -11.42 11.21 -16.31
C GLU A 134 -11.63 9.69 -16.22
N LEU A 135 -11.38 9.09 -15.05
CA LEU A 135 -11.61 7.67 -14.82
C LEU A 135 -13.08 7.31 -14.92
N MET A 136 -13.99 8.17 -14.41
CA MET A 136 -15.43 7.93 -14.51
C MET A 136 -15.91 7.94 -15.96
N GLU A 137 -15.45 8.88 -16.80
CA GLU A 137 -15.85 8.91 -18.21
C GLU A 137 -15.28 7.71 -18.99
N LYS A 138 -14.03 7.32 -18.74
CA LYS A 138 -13.40 6.15 -19.39
C LYS A 138 -14.03 4.81 -19.01
N LEU A 139 -14.65 4.73 -17.84
CA LEU A 139 -15.28 3.50 -17.33
C LEU A 139 -16.81 3.50 -17.48
N LYS A 140 -17.37 4.54 -18.09
CA LYS A 140 -18.80 4.69 -18.32
C LYS A 140 -19.34 3.53 -19.16
N GLY A 141 -20.54 3.06 -18.80
CA GLY A 141 -21.15 1.90 -19.47
C GLY A 141 -20.70 0.54 -18.91
N LEU A 142 -19.75 0.51 -17.97
CA LEU A 142 -19.38 -0.70 -17.23
C LEU A 142 -20.25 -0.90 -15.97
N GLU A 143 -21.41 -0.23 -15.90
CA GLU A 143 -22.38 -0.41 -14.83
C GLU A 143 -22.87 -1.87 -14.75
N GLU A 144 -22.91 -2.39 -13.53
CA GLU A 144 -23.72 -3.55 -13.17
C GLU A 144 -24.53 -3.17 -11.92
N GLU A 145 -25.63 -3.88 -11.64
CA GLU A 145 -26.32 -3.79 -10.34
C GLU A 145 -25.35 -4.18 -9.22
N ASN A 146 -24.73 -3.15 -8.64
CA ASN A 146 -23.71 -3.32 -7.64
C ASN A 146 -24.23 -2.86 -6.28
N ASN A 147 -24.26 -3.78 -5.32
CA ASN A 147 -24.53 -3.53 -3.90
C ASN A 147 -23.38 -2.75 -3.25
N ILE A 148 -23.13 -1.54 -3.74
CA ILE A 148 -22.14 -0.59 -3.23
C ILE A 148 -22.79 0.34 -2.22
N TYR A 149 -22.18 0.39 -1.05
CA TYR A 149 -22.57 1.25 0.06
C TYR A 149 -21.43 2.20 0.37
N ILE A 150 -21.73 3.23 1.17
CA ILE A 150 -20.77 4.21 1.65
C ILE A 150 -20.57 4.04 3.14
N ASP A 151 -19.35 4.30 3.58
CA ASP A 151 -18.99 4.47 4.97
C ASP A 151 -18.06 5.69 5.10
N SER A 152 -18.10 6.37 6.25
CA SER A 152 -17.29 7.55 6.52
C SER A 152 -16.28 7.26 7.63
N LEU A 153 -15.01 7.52 7.37
CA LEU A 153 -13.93 7.36 8.35
C LEU A 153 -13.70 8.67 9.08
N GLY A 154 -14.56 8.97 10.06
CA GLY A 154 -14.36 10.04 11.05
C GLY A 154 -14.11 11.45 10.49
N ARG A 155 -13.87 12.39 11.40
CA ARG A 155 -13.41 13.76 11.10
C ARG A 155 -12.01 13.92 11.66
N ARG A 156 -11.02 14.21 10.82
CA ARG A 156 -9.70 14.66 11.29
C ARG A 156 -9.63 16.16 11.05
N GLY A 157 -10.05 16.94 12.05
CA GLY A 157 -10.32 18.37 11.85
C GLY A 157 -11.55 18.58 10.97
N ARG A 158 -11.41 19.32 9.87
CA ARG A 158 -12.48 19.58 8.87
C ARG A 158 -12.48 18.60 7.69
N GLU A 159 -11.47 17.73 7.57
CA GLU A 159 -11.37 16.75 6.48
C GLU A 159 -12.20 15.49 6.82
N ILE A 160 -13.02 15.07 5.86
CA ILE A 160 -13.86 13.86 5.95
C ILE A 160 -13.39 12.89 4.87
N GLU A 161 -13.05 11.67 5.28
CA GLU A 161 -12.79 10.59 4.33
C GLU A 161 -14.06 9.75 4.14
N ILE A 162 -14.50 9.66 2.89
CA ILE A 162 -15.67 8.87 2.49
C ILE A 162 -15.17 7.74 1.59
N TYR A 163 -15.61 6.51 1.85
CA TYR A 163 -15.21 5.37 1.03
C TYR A 163 -16.38 4.45 0.72
N ALA A 164 -16.29 3.80 -0.43
CA ALA A 164 -17.25 2.81 -0.89
C ALA A 164 -16.82 1.38 -0.54
N TYR A 165 -17.82 0.52 -0.33
CA TYR A 165 -17.63 -0.92 -0.11
C TYR A 165 -18.72 -1.75 -0.76
N LYS A 166 -18.40 -2.99 -1.18
CA LYS A 166 -19.34 -3.91 -1.82
C LYS A 166 -19.83 -5.00 -0.88
N GLY A 167 -21.11 -4.94 -0.51
CA GLY A 167 -21.75 -5.92 0.36
C GLY A 167 -21.22 -5.93 1.81
N ARG A 168 -21.97 -6.55 2.73
CA ARG A 168 -21.64 -6.52 4.17
C ARG A 168 -20.27 -7.13 4.51
N LYS A 169 -19.86 -8.19 3.80
CA LYS A 169 -18.58 -8.90 4.01
C LYS A 169 -17.35 -8.02 3.79
N TYR A 170 -17.45 -7.00 2.94
CA TYR A 170 -16.34 -6.11 2.61
C TYR A 170 -16.47 -4.72 3.23
N ARG A 171 -17.38 -4.51 4.19
CA ARG A 171 -17.52 -3.21 4.88
C ARG A 171 -16.18 -2.64 5.35
N GLU A 172 -15.33 -3.46 5.94
CA GLU A 172 -14.01 -3.03 6.43
C GLU A 172 -12.91 -2.96 5.35
N LEU A 173 -13.16 -3.49 4.14
CA LEU A 173 -12.15 -3.71 3.11
C LEU A 173 -12.41 -2.95 1.79
N GLY A 174 -13.63 -2.49 1.53
CA GLY A 174 -14.00 -1.80 0.28
C GLY A 174 -14.58 -2.73 -0.78
N ILE A 175 -14.07 -2.69 -2.01
CA ILE A 175 -14.46 -3.60 -3.09
C ILE A 175 -13.54 -4.84 -3.14
N PRO A 176 -13.99 -5.99 -3.66
CA PRO A 176 -13.17 -7.20 -3.73
C PRO A 176 -11.92 -7.01 -4.61
N VAL A 177 -10.78 -7.49 -4.12
CA VAL A 177 -9.53 -7.54 -4.89
C VAL A 177 -9.29 -8.97 -5.35
N TYR A 178 -9.07 -9.15 -6.66
CA TYR A 178 -8.91 -10.47 -7.29
C TYR A 178 -7.45 -10.93 -7.30
N SER A 179 -6.52 -10.00 -7.49
CA SER A 179 -5.09 -10.26 -7.49
C SER A 179 -4.32 -9.02 -7.03
N TYR A 180 -3.13 -9.21 -6.48
CA TYR A 180 -2.15 -8.15 -6.28
C TYR A 180 -0.77 -8.76 -6.17
N TYR A 181 0.25 -7.93 -6.39
CA TYR A 181 1.63 -8.19 -6.01
C TYR A 181 2.26 -6.90 -5.49
N PHE A 182 2.96 -7.00 -4.36
CA PHE A 182 3.88 -5.95 -3.92
C PHE A 182 5.16 -6.57 -3.40
N GLY A 183 6.33 -6.05 -3.78
CA GLY A 183 7.61 -6.62 -3.34
C GLY A 183 8.75 -5.64 -3.29
N LEU A 184 9.73 -5.95 -2.44
CA LEU A 184 10.83 -5.05 -2.08
C LEU A 184 12.03 -5.11 -3.05
N LYS A 185 12.19 -6.21 -3.80
CA LYS A 185 13.39 -6.46 -4.62
C LYS A 185 13.65 -5.40 -5.69
N ASN A 186 12.61 -4.76 -6.21
CA ASN A 186 12.75 -3.77 -7.28
C ASN A 186 12.95 -2.34 -6.79
N PHE A 187 12.97 -2.14 -5.48
CA PHE A 187 13.25 -0.84 -4.89
C PHE A 187 14.74 -0.75 -4.59
N LYS A 188 15.48 0.00 -5.41
CA LYS A 188 16.92 0.27 -5.27
C LYS A 188 17.31 0.69 -3.84
N LEU A 189 16.57 1.64 -3.24
CA LEU A 189 16.82 2.05 -1.87
C LEU A 189 16.60 0.91 -0.88
N ALA A 190 15.55 0.10 -1.04
CA ALA A 190 15.28 -1.03 -0.15
C ALA A 190 16.40 -2.08 -0.23
N TRP A 191 16.92 -2.35 -1.44
CA TRP A 191 18.02 -3.26 -1.62
C TRP A 191 19.31 -2.78 -0.93
N ARG A 192 19.66 -1.51 -1.10
CA ARG A 192 20.79 -0.89 -0.38
C ARG A 192 20.61 -1.01 1.14
N TYR A 193 19.41 -0.73 1.63
CA TYR A 193 19.08 -0.88 3.06
C TYR A 193 19.22 -2.33 3.54
N PHE A 194 18.81 -3.31 2.74
CA PHE A 194 19.00 -4.72 3.08
C PHE A 194 20.48 -5.12 3.14
N GLU A 195 21.33 -4.57 2.28
CA GLU A 195 22.78 -4.80 2.32
C GLU A 195 23.42 -4.25 3.58
N GLU A 196 23.02 -3.04 4.02
CA GLU A 196 23.43 -2.48 5.32
C GLU A 196 22.96 -3.39 6.48
N LYS A 197 21.73 -3.90 6.39
CA LYS A 197 21.17 -4.79 7.40
C LYS A 197 21.83 -6.15 7.44
N CYS A 198 22.32 -6.68 6.32
CA CYS A 198 23.14 -7.88 6.32
C CYS A 198 24.35 -7.72 7.24
N HIS A 199 25.09 -6.62 7.09
CA HIS A 199 26.26 -6.33 7.92
C HIS A 199 25.89 -6.19 9.41
N GLU A 200 24.86 -5.40 9.74
CA GLU A 200 24.41 -5.22 11.13
C GLU A 200 23.96 -6.54 11.81
N ASN A 201 23.42 -7.48 11.03
CA ASN A 201 22.90 -8.75 11.53
C ASN A 201 23.90 -9.91 11.42
N GLY A 202 25.09 -9.69 10.83
CA GLY A 202 26.05 -10.76 10.56
C GLY A 202 25.53 -11.80 9.55
N VAL A 203 24.67 -11.38 8.62
CA VAL A 203 24.07 -12.23 7.59
C VAL A 203 24.85 -12.04 6.29
N GLU A 204 25.30 -13.14 5.68
CA GLU A 204 25.97 -13.13 4.37
C GLU A 204 25.11 -12.44 3.30
N ARG A 205 25.71 -11.52 2.53
CA ARG A 205 25.00 -10.72 1.53
C ARG A 205 24.35 -11.58 0.45
N GLU A 206 24.97 -12.68 0.09
CA GLU A 206 24.51 -13.64 -0.93
C GLU A 206 23.13 -14.21 -0.58
N ARG A 207 22.77 -14.28 0.71
CA ARG A 207 21.46 -14.76 1.16
C ARG A 207 20.33 -13.89 0.63
N LEU A 208 20.55 -12.58 0.44
CA LEU A 208 19.53 -11.66 -0.08
C LEU A 208 18.97 -12.11 -1.43
N ASN A 209 19.81 -12.71 -2.29
CA ASN A 209 19.41 -13.15 -3.62
C ASN A 209 18.30 -14.21 -3.57
N PHE A 210 18.31 -15.05 -2.52
CA PHE A 210 17.39 -16.17 -2.35
C PHE A 210 16.10 -15.79 -1.64
N LEU A 211 16.05 -14.62 -0.97
CA LEU A 211 14.87 -14.21 -0.21
C LEU A 211 13.68 -13.90 -1.09
N LYS A 212 12.50 -14.32 -0.66
CA LYS A 212 11.23 -14.00 -1.29
C LYS A 212 10.58 -12.78 -0.62
N LEU A 213 11.03 -11.58 -0.99
CA LEU A 213 10.59 -10.32 -0.36
C LEU A 213 9.36 -9.68 -1.05
N GLY A 214 8.50 -10.51 -1.64
CA GLY A 214 7.28 -10.09 -2.31
C GLY A 214 6.04 -10.80 -1.77
N LEU A 215 4.90 -10.14 -1.90
CA LEU A 215 3.60 -10.59 -1.41
C LEU A 215 2.64 -10.67 -2.59
N ARG A 216 2.28 -11.89 -2.99
CA ARG A 216 1.22 -12.14 -3.95
C ARG A 216 -0.05 -12.56 -3.24
N LYS A 217 -1.20 -12.06 -3.69
CA LYS A 217 -2.49 -12.57 -3.21
C LYS A 217 -2.61 -14.08 -3.44
N ASN A 218 -2.92 -14.84 -2.39
CA ASN A 218 -3.32 -16.24 -2.51
C ASN A 218 -4.87 -16.39 -2.47
N LYS A 219 -5.38 -17.61 -2.65
CA LYS A 219 -6.83 -17.85 -2.70
C LYS A 219 -7.50 -17.60 -1.34
N GLU A 220 -6.89 -18.00 -0.23
CA GLU A 220 -7.49 -17.82 1.11
C GLU A 220 -7.47 -16.37 1.59
N THR A 221 -6.55 -15.55 1.08
CA THR A 221 -6.41 -14.15 1.51
C THR A 221 -7.63 -13.34 1.08
N ARG A 222 -8.41 -12.90 2.07
CA ARG A 222 -9.50 -11.95 1.88
C ARG A 222 -8.94 -10.55 1.84
N ALA A 223 -8.93 -9.99 0.63
CA ALA A 223 -8.43 -8.67 0.33
C ALA A 223 -9.52 -7.78 -0.25
N GLY A 224 -9.44 -6.49 0.00
CA GLY A 224 -10.27 -5.51 -0.67
C GLY A 224 -9.56 -4.17 -0.84
N LEU A 225 -10.14 -3.35 -1.72
CA LEU A 225 -9.67 -2.03 -2.05
C LEU A 225 -10.72 -1.02 -1.60
N LYS A 226 -10.40 -0.20 -0.60
CA LYS A 226 -11.24 0.96 -0.30
C LYS A 226 -10.99 2.00 -1.39
N VAL A 227 -12.07 2.36 -2.08
CA VAL A 227 -12.09 3.44 -3.06
C VAL A 227 -12.86 4.58 -2.41
N GLY A 228 -12.20 5.71 -2.21
CA GLY A 228 -12.77 6.82 -1.47
C GLY A 228 -12.27 8.16 -1.94
N VAL A 229 -12.73 9.21 -1.28
CA VAL A 229 -12.28 10.58 -1.45
C VAL A 229 -12.04 11.21 -0.09
N SER A 230 -11.09 12.12 -0.05
CA SER A 230 -11.03 13.13 1.00
C SER A 230 -11.80 14.36 0.56
N TRP A 231 -12.63 14.86 1.47
CA TRP A 231 -13.44 16.05 1.30
C TRP A 231 -13.07 17.10 2.34
N PHE A 232 -12.85 18.33 1.89
CA PHE A 232 -12.54 19.47 2.75
C PHE A 232 -13.20 20.72 2.19
N GLU A 233 -14.03 21.38 3.02
CA GLU A 233 -14.69 22.65 2.71
C GLU A 233 -15.42 22.67 1.36
N GLY A 234 -16.25 21.65 1.08
CA GLY A 234 -17.05 21.60 -0.14
C GLY A 234 -16.34 21.00 -1.36
N GLN A 235 -15.05 20.70 -1.26
CA GLN A 235 -14.25 20.23 -2.39
C GLN A 235 -13.61 18.86 -2.15
N ILE A 236 -13.54 18.06 -3.21
CA ILE A 236 -12.72 16.84 -3.23
C ILE A 236 -11.27 17.28 -3.27
N ARG A 237 -10.48 16.83 -2.29
CA ARG A 237 -9.04 17.10 -2.23
C ARG A 237 -8.22 16.02 -2.92
N ARG A 238 -8.68 14.77 -2.85
CA ARG A 238 -8.00 13.61 -3.45
C ARG A 238 -8.90 12.40 -3.51
N VAL A 239 -8.65 11.51 -4.46
CA VAL A 239 -9.21 10.16 -4.48
C VAL A 239 -8.22 9.22 -3.80
N ILE A 240 -8.70 8.39 -2.88
CA ILE A 240 -7.90 7.52 -2.02
C ILE A 240 -8.18 6.06 -2.38
N LEU A 241 -7.12 5.30 -2.63
CA LEU A 241 -7.13 3.86 -2.85
C LEU A 241 -6.35 3.17 -1.73
N ARG A 242 -7.01 2.37 -0.89
CA ARG A 242 -6.34 1.61 0.20
C ARG A 242 -6.55 0.12 0.06
N LEU A 243 -5.46 -0.60 -0.19
CA LEU A 243 -5.47 -2.07 -0.17
C LEU A 243 -5.42 -2.55 1.27
N GLY A 244 -6.36 -3.42 1.63
CA GLY A 244 -6.35 -4.08 2.92
C GLY A 244 -6.63 -5.58 2.85
N THR A 245 -6.23 -6.27 3.91
CA THR A 245 -6.56 -7.68 4.15
C THR A 245 -7.01 -7.86 5.60
N ASN A 246 -7.89 -8.83 5.84
CA ASN A 246 -8.37 -9.13 7.20
C ASN A 246 -8.51 -10.63 7.51
N TYR A 247 -8.15 -11.52 6.57
CA TYR A 247 -8.18 -12.98 6.72
C TYR A 247 -7.25 -13.64 5.68
N PRO A 248 -6.62 -14.80 5.95
CA PRO A 248 -6.58 -15.50 7.23
C PRO A 248 -5.78 -14.75 8.28
N ARG A 249 -5.93 -15.16 9.55
CA ARG A 249 -4.96 -14.80 10.59
C ARG A 249 -3.85 -15.84 10.57
N ILE A 250 -2.61 -15.37 10.64
CA ILE A 250 -1.42 -16.21 10.67
C ILE A 250 -0.59 -15.91 11.92
N LYS A 251 0.26 -16.88 12.24
CA LYS A 251 1.12 -16.87 13.42
C LYS A 251 2.53 -17.23 12.98
N ILE A 252 3.51 -16.50 13.50
CA ILE A 252 4.94 -16.78 13.28
C ILE A 252 5.67 -16.76 14.62
N GLN A 253 6.82 -17.43 14.67
CA GLN A 253 7.77 -17.26 15.78
C GLN A 253 8.65 -16.04 15.49
N GLY A 254 8.46 -14.96 16.25
CA GLY A 254 9.28 -13.75 16.17
C GLY A 254 10.49 -13.80 17.11
N LEU A 255 11.30 -12.74 17.07
CA LEU A 255 12.51 -12.61 17.90
C LEU A 255 12.24 -12.68 19.41
N TYR A 256 11.08 -12.17 19.87
CA TYR A 256 10.69 -12.12 21.29
C TYR A 256 9.44 -12.93 21.60
N GLY A 257 9.17 -13.97 20.80
CA GLY A 257 8.00 -14.82 20.97
C GLY A 257 7.02 -14.72 19.81
N GLU A 258 5.82 -15.22 20.04
CA GLU A 258 4.84 -15.45 18.99
C GLU A 258 4.17 -14.15 18.52
N LEU A 259 4.11 -13.96 17.20
CA LEU A 259 3.45 -12.82 16.58
C LEU A 259 2.21 -13.28 15.83
N TRP A 260 1.12 -12.53 15.99
CA TRP A 260 -0.18 -12.80 15.37
C TRP A 260 -0.60 -11.62 14.49
N GLY A 261 -1.09 -11.92 13.29
CA GLY A 261 -1.41 -10.90 12.30
C GLY A 261 -2.36 -11.37 11.22
N LYS A 262 -2.77 -10.45 10.36
CA LYS A 262 -3.57 -10.73 9.17
C LYS A 262 -2.61 -11.05 8.04
N SER A 263 -2.85 -12.15 7.34
CA SER A 263 -2.03 -12.50 6.18
C SER A 263 -2.15 -11.45 5.08
N ARG A 264 -1.03 -11.17 4.44
CA ARG A 264 -0.88 -10.27 3.29
C ARG A 264 -0.67 -11.04 1.99
N GLY A 265 -0.88 -12.35 1.99
CA GLY A 265 -0.69 -13.21 0.82
C GLY A 265 0.37 -14.28 1.04
N LYS A 266 1.05 -14.66 -0.05
CA LYS A 266 2.15 -15.62 -0.04
C LYS A 266 3.44 -14.96 -0.52
N LEU A 267 4.57 -15.47 -0.03
CA LEU A 267 5.91 -15.05 -0.46
C LEU A 267 6.12 -15.33 -1.95
N ASP A 268 6.72 -14.37 -2.65
CA ASP A 268 6.90 -14.39 -4.11
C ASP A 268 8.10 -13.51 -4.52
N THR A 269 8.58 -13.65 -5.77
CA THR A 269 9.75 -12.97 -6.35
C THR A 269 9.39 -12.14 -7.58
N GLY A 270 8.10 -11.81 -7.76
CA GLY A 270 7.66 -10.94 -8.84
C GLY A 270 8.32 -9.56 -8.86
N GLU A 271 7.96 -8.77 -9.87
CA GLU A 271 8.67 -7.52 -10.16
C GLU A 271 7.74 -6.30 -10.20
N THR A 272 6.56 -6.46 -10.81
CA THR A 272 5.63 -5.35 -11.00
C THR A 272 4.67 -5.21 -9.84
N GLN A 273 4.60 -4.04 -9.22
CA GLN A 273 3.63 -3.74 -8.17
C GLN A 273 2.25 -3.52 -8.80
N PHE A 274 1.23 -4.28 -8.39
CA PHE A 274 -0.11 -4.10 -8.95
C PHE A 274 -1.26 -4.53 -8.03
N ILE A 275 -2.47 -4.04 -8.32
CA ILE A 275 -3.75 -4.47 -7.74
C ILE A 275 -4.75 -4.70 -8.87
N THR A 276 -5.50 -5.80 -8.82
CA THR A 276 -6.55 -6.12 -9.80
C THR A 276 -7.93 -6.20 -9.16
N VAL A 277 -8.90 -5.50 -9.73
CA VAL A 277 -10.31 -5.46 -9.28
C VAL A 277 -11.26 -5.64 -10.48
N LYS A 278 -12.56 -5.88 -10.23
CA LYS A 278 -13.56 -5.83 -11.30
C LYS A 278 -13.83 -4.37 -11.68
N ALA A 279 -13.88 -4.07 -12.97
CA ALA A 279 -14.09 -2.71 -13.48
C ALA A 279 -15.44 -2.14 -13.01
N SER A 280 -16.51 -2.94 -13.08
CA SER A 280 -17.85 -2.55 -12.63
C SER A 280 -17.91 -2.19 -11.15
N ASP A 281 -17.19 -2.93 -10.30
CA ASP A 281 -17.10 -2.66 -8.86
C ASP A 281 -16.36 -1.35 -8.58
N PHE A 282 -15.25 -1.11 -9.27
CA PHE A 282 -14.46 0.10 -9.13
C PHE A 282 -15.22 1.33 -9.59
N TYR A 283 -15.82 1.28 -10.78
CA TYR A 283 -16.61 2.37 -11.30
C TYR A 283 -17.87 2.63 -10.44
N GLY A 284 -18.56 1.58 -9.99
CA GLY A 284 -19.66 1.70 -9.04
C GLY A 284 -19.25 2.37 -7.72
N ALA A 285 -18.05 2.07 -7.22
CA ALA A 285 -17.47 2.71 -6.05
C ALA A 285 -17.18 4.21 -6.27
N LEU A 286 -16.53 4.58 -7.39
CA LEU A 286 -16.29 5.98 -7.75
C LEU A 286 -17.61 6.76 -7.87
N LYS A 287 -18.58 6.22 -8.61
CA LYS A 287 -19.91 6.82 -8.80
C LYS A 287 -20.62 7.05 -7.48
N LYS A 288 -20.57 6.08 -6.57
CA LYS A 288 -21.23 6.19 -5.25
C LYS A 288 -20.57 7.27 -4.38
N VAL A 289 -19.24 7.33 -4.38
CA VAL A 289 -18.51 8.34 -3.61
C VAL A 289 -18.74 9.74 -4.19
N ASN A 290 -18.74 9.89 -5.52
CA ASN A 290 -19.01 11.15 -6.19
C ASN A 290 -20.42 11.70 -5.89
N LYS A 291 -21.45 10.85 -5.98
CA LYS A 291 -22.85 11.22 -5.65
C LYS A 291 -23.04 11.67 -4.20
N THR A 292 -22.30 11.08 -3.27
CA THR A 292 -22.40 11.42 -1.83
C THR A 292 -22.01 12.87 -1.55
N LEU A 293 -21.32 13.52 -2.49
CA LEU A 293 -20.84 14.89 -2.38
C LEU A 293 -21.74 15.92 -3.06
N GLY A 294 -22.94 15.54 -3.52
CA GLY A 294 -23.91 16.46 -4.13
C GLY A 294 -23.56 16.91 -5.56
N ARG A 295 -22.71 16.17 -6.27
CA ARG A 295 -22.44 16.35 -7.71
C ARG A 295 -23.22 15.28 -8.49
N GLU A 296 -24.19 15.72 -9.30
CA GLU A 296 -24.93 14.87 -10.25
C GLU A 296 -24.15 14.65 -11.54
#